data_AF-A0A960XWF4-F1
#
_entry.id   AF-A0A960XWF4-F1
#
_cell.length_a   1.000
_cell.length_b   1.000
_cell.length_c   1.000
_cell.angle_alpha   90.00
_cell.angle_beta   90.00
_cell.angle_gamma   90.00
#
_symmetry.space_group_name_H-M   'P 1'
#
loop_
_entity.id
_entity.type
_entity.pdbx_description
1 polymer ?
#
loop_
_entity_poly.entity_id
_entity_poly.type
_entity_poly.pdbx_seq_one_letter_code
_entity_poly.pdbx_strand_id
1 'polypeptide(L)'
;MNTFRLLLLATTVGLALWAPDAVRANGPDYDCDASRDSCVEGCDNQADTGKGANAYNACLKRCEKAYKSCTERQEVATGCAETFRSCIGNARGDEDAMEACRAAYRECKGD
;
A
#
# COMPACT_ATOMS: atom_id res chain seq x y z
N MET A 1 -16.34 22.71 53.30
CA MET A 1 -15.02 22.07 53.52
C MET A 1 -15.18 20.57 53.38
N ASN A 2 -14.18 19.93 52.75
CA ASN A 2 -13.98 18.49 52.48
C ASN A 2 -14.91 17.88 51.41
N THR A 3 -14.54 17.85 50.12
CA THR A 3 -13.47 17.08 49.44
C THR A 3 -13.48 15.56 49.69
N PHE A 4 -13.39 14.85 48.57
CA PHE A 4 -13.16 13.40 48.37
C PHE A 4 -14.37 12.46 48.41
N ARG A 5 -14.90 12.19 47.22
CA ARG A 5 -15.12 10.82 46.71
C ARG A 5 -15.22 10.87 45.18
N LEU A 6 -14.06 10.98 44.55
CA LEU A 6 -13.81 10.53 43.18
C LEU A 6 -13.94 9.01 43.15
N LEU A 7 -14.90 8.45 42.41
CA LEU A 7 -14.84 7.13 41.75
C LEU A 7 -16.22 6.75 41.20
N LEU A 8 -16.45 7.08 39.94
CA LEU A 8 -17.44 6.51 39.01
C LEU A 8 -16.89 6.89 37.62
N LEU A 9 -15.90 6.19 37.06
CA LEU A 9 -15.99 4.91 36.35
C LEU A 9 -17.07 4.90 35.25
N ALA A 10 -16.59 4.58 34.04
CA ALA A 10 -17.27 4.21 32.81
C ALA A 10 -17.55 5.35 31.80
N THR A 11 -16.63 5.66 30.88
CA THR A 11 -16.41 5.00 29.55
C THR A 11 -17.64 4.95 28.65
N THR A 12 -17.79 5.96 27.79
CA THR A 12 -18.46 5.85 26.48
C THR A 12 -17.79 6.80 25.48
N VAL A 13 -16.53 6.55 25.14
CA VAL A 13 -15.98 6.98 23.84
C VAL A 13 -16.25 5.83 22.89
N GLY A 14 -17.49 5.79 22.39
CA GLY A 14 -18.00 4.72 21.56
C GLY A 14 -18.61 5.30 20.31
N LEU A 15 -17.77 5.44 19.28
CA LEU A 15 -18.07 5.14 17.88
C LEU A 15 -16.77 5.39 17.11
N ALA A 16 -15.84 4.47 17.36
CA ALA A 16 -14.77 4.18 16.43
C ALA A 16 -15.43 3.99 15.06
N LEU A 17 -15.00 4.80 14.11
CA LEU A 17 -15.24 4.67 12.68
C LEU A 17 -14.69 3.31 12.25
N TRP A 18 -15.47 2.25 12.42
CA TRP A 18 -15.30 1.02 11.68
C TRP A 18 -15.94 1.27 10.33
N ALA A 19 -15.25 2.03 9.49
CA ALA A 19 -15.23 1.62 8.09
C ALA A 19 -14.42 0.32 8.11
N PRO A 20 -15.02 -0.85 7.82
CA PRO A 20 -14.20 -1.92 7.30
C PRO A 20 -13.75 -1.38 5.95
N ASP A 21 -12.58 -0.71 5.93
CA ASP A 21 -11.84 -0.54 4.70
C ASP A 21 -11.85 -1.91 4.06
N ALA A 22 -12.54 -1.95 2.92
CA ALA A 22 -12.76 -3.13 2.14
C ALA A 22 -11.46 -3.91 2.18
N VAL A 23 -11.52 -5.14 2.70
CA VAL A 23 -10.41 -6.08 2.69
C VAL A 23 -9.89 -6.04 1.27
N ARG A 24 -8.82 -5.28 1.05
CA ARG A 24 -8.13 -5.16 -0.23
C ARG A 24 -7.32 -6.44 -0.28
N ALA A 25 -8.04 -7.53 -0.51
CA ALA A 25 -7.47 -8.78 -0.88
C ALA A 25 -6.64 -8.49 -2.14
N ASN A 26 -5.40 -8.97 -2.14
CA ASN A 26 -4.43 -9.01 -3.24
C ASN A 26 -3.25 -8.04 -3.10
N GLY A 27 -2.18 -8.58 -2.54
CA GLY A 27 -0.81 -8.10 -2.71
C GLY A 27 -0.39 -6.90 -1.86
N PRO A 28 0.92 -6.63 -1.77
CA PRO A 28 1.44 -5.37 -1.24
C PRO A 28 0.92 -4.17 -2.06
N ASP A 29 0.43 -3.14 -1.37
CA ASP A 29 0.06 -1.86 -1.96
C ASP A 29 1.30 -0.96 -2.03
N TYR A 30 1.65 -0.50 -3.23
CA TYR A 30 2.79 0.39 -3.46
C TYR A 30 2.35 1.85 -3.62
N ASP A 31 1.06 2.15 -3.37
CA ASP A 31 0.49 3.49 -3.50
C ASP A 31 0.78 4.11 -4.89
N CYS A 32 0.76 3.28 -5.94
CA CYS A 32 1.13 3.70 -7.29
C CYS A 32 0.20 4.80 -7.84
N ASP A 33 -1.11 4.70 -7.56
CA ASP A 33 -2.09 5.72 -7.96
C ASP A 33 -1.86 7.03 -7.21
N ALA A 34 -1.71 6.98 -5.88
CA ALA A 34 -1.44 8.19 -5.08
C ALA A 34 -0.12 8.87 -5.51
N SER A 35 0.90 8.07 -5.83
CA SER A 35 2.18 8.56 -6.35
C SER A 35 2.04 9.22 -7.73
N ARG A 36 1.23 8.63 -8.63
CA ARG A 36 0.91 9.22 -9.93
C ARG A 36 0.18 10.55 -9.76
N ASP A 37 -0.86 10.57 -8.93
CA ASP A 37 -1.71 11.74 -8.75
C ASP A 37 -0.92 12.90 -8.15
N SER A 38 -0.06 12.63 -7.15
CA SER A 38 0.87 13.62 -6.62
C SER A 38 1.88 14.12 -7.66
N CYS A 39 2.36 13.24 -8.55
CA CYS A 39 3.25 13.63 -9.65
C CYS A 39 2.56 14.56 -10.66
N VAL A 40 1.30 14.25 -11.03
CA VAL A 40 0.49 15.07 -11.94
C VAL A 40 0.22 16.44 -11.32
N GLU A 41 -0.17 16.49 -10.05
CA GLU A 41 -0.36 17.76 -9.33
C GLU A 41 0.94 18.60 -9.31
N GLY A 42 2.10 17.96 -9.17
CA GLY A 42 3.39 18.62 -9.29
C GLY A 42 3.69 19.15 -10.71
N CYS A 43 3.14 18.52 -11.75
CA CYS A 43 3.22 19.01 -13.12
C CYS A 43 2.30 20.22 -13.35
N ASP A 44 1.07 20.18 -12.82
CA ASP A 44 0.08 21.25 -12.92
C ASP A 44 0.61 22.54 -12.27
N ASN A 45 1.11 22.42 -11.04
CA ASN A 45 1.71 23.54 -10.31
C ASN A 45 2.92 24.14 -11.05
N GLN A 46 3.66 23.36 -11.83
CA GLN A 46 4.77 23.87 -12.65
C GLN A 46 4.29 24.53 -13.94
N ALA A 47 3.18 24.09 -14.53
CA ALA A 47 2.58 24.76 -15.68
C ALA A 47 2.13 26.18 -15.31
N ASP A 48 1.57 26.35 -14.11
CA ASP A 48 1.15 27.64 -13.58
C ASP A 48 2.31 28.62 -13.35
N THR A 49 3.54 28.13 -13.20
CA THR A 49 4.75 28.96 -13.10
C THR A 49 5.32 29.43 -14.45
N GLY A 50 4.61 29.17 -15.57
CA GLY A 50 4.97 29.67 -16.89
C GLY A 50 5.91 28.75 -17.69
N LYS A 51 6.13 27.50 -17.24
CA LYS A 51 6.81 26.49 -18.07
C LYS A 51 5.84 26.00 -19.14
N GLY A 52 5.98 26.53 -20.36
CA GLY A 52 5.04 26.28 -21.48
C GLY A 52 4.72 24.80 -21.77
N ALA A 53 3.69 24.55 -22.58
CA ALA A 53 3.05 23.25 -22.80
C ALA A 53 3.99 22.05 -23.06
N ASN A 54 5.14 22.28 -23.71
CA ASN A 54 6.14 21.24 -23.94
C ASN A 54 6.77 20.69 -22.64
N ALA A 55 7.03 21.55 -21.66
CA ALA A 55 7.59 21.16 -20.38
C ALA A 55 6.57 20.38 -19.53
N TYR A 56 5.30 20.82 -19.57
CA TYR A 56 4.18 20.12 -18.93
C TYR A 56 3.99 18.71 -19.51
N ASN A 57 3.90 18.58 -20.84
CA ASN A 57 3.75 17.28 -21.49
C ASN A 57 4.93 16.34 -21.22
N ALA A 58 6.16 16.87 -21.14
CA ALA A 58 7.33 16.09 -20.74
C ALA A 58 7.26 15.64 -19.27
N CYS A 59 6.65 16.45 -18.39
CA CYS A 59 6.40 16.11 -17.00
C CYS A 59 5.40 14.95 -16.88
N LEU A 60 4.23 15.05 -17.53
CA LEU A 60 3.22 13.99 -17.52
C LEU A 60 3.77 12.66 -18.04
N LYS A 61 4.55 12.66 -19.12
CA LYS A 61 5.22 11.45 -19.64
C LYS A 61 6.14 10.78 -18.61
N ARG A 62 6.80 11.56 -17.74
CA ARG A 62 7.62 11.02 -16.66
C ARG A 62 6.74 10.40 -15.56
N CYS A 63 5.65 11.06 -15.19
CA CYS A 63 4.69 10.50 -14.23
C CYS A 63 4.10 9.18 -14.73
N GLU A 64 3.70 9.12 -16.00
CA GLU A 64 3.19 7.89 -16.62
C GLU A 64 4.23 6.76 -16.62
N LYS A 65 5.49 7.07 -16.97
CA LYS A 65 6.57 6.08 -16.92
C LYS A 65 6.82 5.56 -15.50
N ALA A 66 6.81 6.46 -14.50
CA ALA A 66 6.98 6.08 -13.10
C ALA A 66 5.82 5.22 -12.60
N TYR A 67 4.58 5.60 -12.95
CA TYR A 67 3.37 4.84 -12.65
C TYR A 67 3.45 3.43 -13.24
N LYS A 68 3.78 3.29 -14.53
CA LYS A 68 3.92 1.99 -15.18
C LYS A 68 4.96 1.10 -14.49
N SER A 69 6.11 1.65 -14.13
CA SER A 69 7.15 0.90 -13.42
C SER A 69 6.74 0.53 -11.99
N CYS A 70 5.89 1.34 -11.35
CA CYS A 70 5.30 1.02 -10.05
C CYS A 70 4.31 -0.14 -10.17
N THR A 71 3.37 -0.06 -11.12
CA THR A 71 2.35 -1.08 -11.34
C THR A 71 2.96 -2.42 -11.74
N GLU A 72 3.98 -2.43 -12.62
CA GLU A 72 4.70 -3.66 -13.00
C GLU A 72 5.31 -4.35 -11.77
N ARG A 73 5.89 -3.58 -10.83
CA ARG A 73 6.43 -4.13 -9.57
C ARG A 73 5.32 -4.64 -8.64
N GLN A 74 4.22 -3.90 -8.53
CA GLN A 74 3.07 -4.31 -7.74
C GLN A 74 2.44 -5.60 -8.27
N GLU A 75 2.32 -5.76 -9.59
CA GLU A 75 1.84 -6.98 -10.24
C GLU A 75 2.72 -8.19 -9.91
N VAL A 76 4.05 -8.05 -10.05
CA VAL A 76 5.01 -9.10 -9.68
C VAL A 76 4.84 -9.49 -8.22
N ALA A 77 4.87 -8.51 -7.31
CA ALA A 77 4.77 -8.77 -5.89
C ALA A 77 3.42 -9.38 -5.49
N THR A 78 2.33 -9.01 -6.17
CA THR A 78 1.01 -9.61 -6.00
C THR A 78 1.01 -11.08 -6.43
N GLY A 79 1.57 -11.40 -7.60
CA GLY A 79 1.70 -12.78 -8.08
C GLY A 79 2.57 -13.65 -7.16
N CYS A 80 3.66 -13.10 -6.64
CA CYS A 80 4.48 -13.77 -5.62
C CYS A 80 3.68 -14.04 -4.34
N ALA A 81 2.88 -13.07 -3.88
CA ALA A 81 2.07 -13.21 -2.67
C ALA A 81 0.92 -14.21 -2.84
N GLU A 82 0.35 -14.34 -4.04
CA GLU A 82 -0.65 -15.37 -4.37
C GLU A 82 -0.03 -16.76 -4.37
N THR A 83 1.13 -16.92 -5.01
CA THR A 83 1.88 -18.18 -5.02
C THR A 83 2.27 -18.60 -3.61
N PHE A 84 2.75 -17.65 -2.80
CA PHE A 84 3.07 -17.87 -1.41
C PHE A 84 1.84 -18.32 -0.60
N ARG A 85 0.69 -17.66 -0.77
CA ARG A 85 -0.58 -18.03 -0.12
C ARG A 85 -0.99 -19.46 -0.46
N SER A 86 -0.85 -19.87 -1.72
CA SER A 86 -1.11 -21.24 -2.16
C SER A 86 -0.15 -22.23 -1.49
N CYS A 87 1.14 -21.90 -1.46
CA CYS A 87 2.20 -22.72 -0.86
C CYS A 87 1.94 -22.99 0.64
N ILE A 88 1.70 -21.94 1.44
CA ILE A 88 1.45 -22.09 2.88
C ILE A 88 0.12 -22.80 3.18
N GLY A 89 -0.85 -22.73 2.27
CA GLY A 89 -2.10 -23.49 2.37
C GLY A 89 -1.85 -25.00 2.33
N ASN A 90 -0.89 -25.44 1.50
CA ASN A 90 -0.50 -26.84 1.36
C ASN A 90 0.53 -27.29 2.42
N ALA A 91 1.42 -26.39 2.85
CA ALA A 91 2.46 -26.65 3.84
C ALA A 91 1.98 -26.59 5.30
N ARG A 92 0.67 -26.49 5.54
CA ARG A 92 0.12 -26.25 6.87
C ARG A 92 0.48 -27.38 7.84
N GLY A 93 1.24 -27.05 8.90
CA GLY A 93 1.68 -28.00 9.92
C GLY A 93 3.05 -28.62 9.66
N ASP A 94 3.71 -28.24 8.57
CA ASP A 94 5.08 -28.63 8.22
C ASP A 94 5.96 -27.37 8.22
N GLU A 95 6.83 -27.23 9.22
CA GLU A 95 7.66 -26.04 9.40
C GLU A 95 8.73 -25.89 8.31
N ASP A 96 9.29 -27.00 7.82
CA ASP A 96 10.31 -27.00 6.76
C ASP A 96 9.68 -26.58 5.43
N ALA A 97 8.48 -27.09 5.12
CA ALA A 97 7.74 -26.68 3.95
C ALA A 97 7.31 -25.20 4.03
N MET A 98 6.94 -24.71 5.22
CA MET A 98 6.60 -23.29 5.42
C MET A 98 7.81 -22.38 5.23
N GLU A 99 9.01 -22.77 5.68
CA GLU A 99 10.23 -21.99 5.44
C GLU A 99 10.63 -22.02 3.96
N ALA A 100 10.46 -23.16 3.28
CA ALA A 100 10.65 -23.25 1.83
C ALA A 100 9.70 -22.31 1.07
N CYS A 101 8.42 -22.22 1.47
CA CYS A 101 7.48 -21.24 0.90
C CYS A 101 7.95 -19.79 1.10
N ARG A 102 8.49 -19.46 2.28
CA ARG A 102 9.01 -18.11 2.57
C ARG A 102 10.25 -17.78 1.76
N ALA A 103 11.17 -18.74 1.61
CA ALA A 103 12.36 -18.58 0.79
C ALA A 103 11.98 -18.31 -0.68
N ALA A 104 11.07 -19.11 -1.25
CA ALA A 104 10.56 -18.91 -2.60
C ALA A 104 9.88 -17.54 -2.77
N TYR A 105 9.15 -17.07 -1.75
CA TYR A 105 8.54 -15.74 -1.78
C TYR A 105 9.58 -14.59 -1.79
N ARG A 106 10.66 -14.70 -1.00
CA ARG A 106 11.76 -13.72 -0.98
C ARG A 106 12.46 -13.66 -2.35
N GLU A 107 12.78 -14.81 -2.92
CA GLU A 107 13.39 -14.90 -4.24
C GLU A 107 12.48 -14.31 -5.34
N CYS A 108 11.18 -14.64 -5.31
CA CYS A 108 10.20 -14.16 -6.29
C CYS A 108 10.06 -12.64 -6.31
N LYS A 109 10.04 -11.99 -5.13
CA LYS A 109 9.89 -10.52 -5.05
C LYS A 109 11.20 -9.76 -5.29
N GLY A 110 12.32 -10.47 -5.49
CA GLY A 110 13.64 -9.90 -5.77
C GLY A 110 14.36 -9.35 -4.55
N ASP A 111 14.19 -9.96 -3.37
CA ASP A 111 15.00 -9.72 -2.17
C ASP A 111 16.34 -10.50 -2.20
#